data_AF-A0A954Z041-F1
#
_entry.id   AF-A0A954Z041-F1
#
_cell.length_a   1.000
_cell.length_b   1.000
_cell.length_c   1.000
_cell.angle_alpha   90.00
_cell.angle_beta   90.00
_cell.angle_gamma   90.00
#
_symmetry.space_group_name_H-M   'P 1'
#
loop_
_entity.id
_entity.type
_entity.pdbx_description
1 polymer ?
#
loop_
_entity_poly.entity_id
_entity_poly.type
_entity_poly.pdbx_seq_one_letter_code
_entity_poly.pdbx_strand_id
1 'polypeptide(L)' 'SAIREIAECGERGLPFWYAGFYIRDCHRMSYKAAYRPFELLGPDGVWRAPPDDVAPRE' A
#
# COMPACT_ATOMS: atom_id res chain seq x y z
N SER A 1 -11.35 -1.40 -8.44
CA SER A 1 -10.23 -2.35 -8.29
C SER A 1 -8.97 -1.52 -8.24
N ALA A 2 -7.94 -1.98 -7.51
CA ALA A 2 -6.69 -1.24 -7.35
C ALA A 2 -6.09 -0.78 -8.70
N ILE A 3 -6.12 -1.65 -9.72
CA ILE A 3 -5.61 -1.33 -11.07
C ILE A 3 -6.35 -0.16 -11.72
N ARG A 4 -7.69 -0.09 -11.58
CA ARG A 4 -8.48 1.02 -12.15
C ARG A 4 -8.15 2.33 -11.44
N GLU A 5 -7.98 2.29 -10.13
CA GLU A 5 -7.68 3.49 -9.34
C GLU A 5 -6.26 4.00 -9.61
N ILE A 6 -5.30 3.10 -9.81
CA ILE A 6 -3.94 3.44 -10.27
C ILE A 6 -3.98 4.11 -11.65
N ALA A 7 -4.76 3.57 -12.60
CA ALA A 7 -4.92 4.18 -13.91
C ALA A 7 -5.52 5.60 -13.83
N GLU A 8 -6.55 5.78 -13.00
CA GLU A 8 -7.16 7.08 -12.74
C GLU A 8 -6.18 8.10 -12.15
N CYS A 9 -5.28 7.68 -11.25
CA CYS A 9 -4.21 8.55 -10.76
C CYS A 9 -3.32 9.04 -11.90
N GLY A 10 -2.99 8.18 -12.86
CA GLY A 10 -2.24 8.54 -14.07
C GLY A 10 -2.96 9.62 -14.90
N GLU A 11 -4.25 9.40 -15.18
CA GLU A 11 -5.09 10.36 -15.94
C GLU A 11 -5.19 11.72 -15.24
N ARG A 12 -5.16 11.75 -13.90
CA ARG A 12 -5.28 12.97 -13.10
C ARG A 12 -3.95 13.64 -12.76
N GLY A 13 -2.82 13.06 -13.17
CA GLY A 13 -1.49 13.55 -12.78
C GLY A 13 -1.20 13.44 -11.29
N LEU A 14 -1.86 12.52 -10.58
CA LEU A 14 -1.58 12.25 -9.17
C LEU A 14 -0.35 11.33 -9.09
N PRO A 15 0.67 11.69 -8.27
CA PRO A 15 1.94 10.98 -8.29
C PRO A 15 1.84 9.56 -7.73
N PHE A 16 0.91 9.32 -6.79
CA PHE A 16 0.74 8.03 -6.11
C PHE A 16 -0.72 7.72 -5.84
N TRP A 17 -1.06 6.43 -5.92
CA TRP A 17 -2.33 5.90 -5.42
C TRP A 17 -2.14 5.40 -3.98
N TYR A 18 -2.96 5.91 -3.05
CA TYR A 18 -2.87 5.58 -1.63
C TYR A 18 -3.93 4.55 -1.26
N ALA A 19 -3.52 3.31 -1.03
CA ALA A 19 -4.40 2.18 -0.72
C ALA A 19 -5.01 2.20 0.71
N GLY A 20 -4.91 3.34 1.41
CA GLY A 20 -5.33 3.52 2.79
C GLY A 20 -4.22 3.22 3.82
N PHE A 21 -4.59 3.23 5.10
CA PHE A 21 -3.66 2.98 6.20
C PHE A 21 -3.28 1.50 6.30
N TYR A 22 -2.03 1.23 6.68
CA TYR A 22 -1.59 -0.10 7.08
C TYR A 22 -1.55 -0.18 8.60
N ILE A 23 -2.26 -1.16 9.17
CA ILE A 23 -2.24 -1.46 10.61
C ILE A 23 -1.68 -2.89 10.76
N ARG A 24 -0.47 -3.00 11.30
CA ARG A 24 0.32 -4.24 11.35
C ARG A 24 -0.45 -5.45 11.89
N ASP A 25 -1.18 -5.27 12.99
CA ASP A 25 -1.86 -6.38 13.68
C ASP A 25 -3.36 -6.50 13.34
N CYS A 26 -3.82 -5.80 12.29
CA CYS A 26 -5.21 -5.88 11.86
C CYS A 26 -5.41 -7.00 10.83
N HIS A 27 -5.90 -8.17 11.28
CA HIS A 27 -6.17 -9.32 10.43
C HIS A 27 -7.07 -9.00 9.22
N ARG A 28 -8.07 -8.12 9.38
CA ARG A 28 -8.95 -7.71 8.27
C ARG A 28 -8.26 -6.88 7.19
N MET A 29 -7.04 -6.37 7.45
CA MET A 29 -6.27 -5.57 6.50
C MET A 29 -5.04 -6.30 5.96
N SER A 30 -4.79 -7.54 6.36
CA SER A 30 -3.64 -8.34 5.90
C SER A 30 -3.61 -8.50 4.37
N TYR A 31 -4.78 -8.61 3.72
CA TYR A 31 -4.87 -8.78 2.28
C TYR A 31 -4.23 -7.64 1.47
N LYS A 32 -4.21 -6.40 2.01
CA LYS A 32 -3.61 -5.26 1.30
C LYS A 32 -2.11 -5.44 1.12
N ALA A 33 -1.50 -6.15 2.06
CA ALA A 33 -0.09 -6.47 2.02
C ALA A 33 0.26 -7.61 1.06
N ALA A 34 -0.69 -8.15 0.29
CA ALA A 34 -0.42 -9.07 -0.80
C ALA A 34 -0.20 -8.36 -2.15
N TYR A 35 -0.65 -7.11 -2.31
CA TYR A 35 -0.43 -6.36 -3.54
C TYR A 35 1.04 -5.92 -3.63
N ARG A 36 1.67 -6.11 -4.80
CA ARG A 36 3.04 -5.66 -5.10
C ARG A 36 3.07 -4.97 -6.47
N PRO A 37 3.96 -3.99 -6.68
CA PRO A 37 4.84 -3.36 -5.69
C PRO A 37 4.09 -2.35 -4.80
N PHE A 38 4.57 -2.12 -3.56
CA PHE A 38 4.05 -1.06 -2.69
C PHE A 38 5.11 -0.59 -1.69
N GLU A 39 4.92 0.61 -1.12
CA GLU A 39 5.74 1.21 -0.09
C GLU A 39 4.87 1.74 1.06
N LEU A 40 5.47 1.96 2.23
CA LEU A 40 4.82 2.54 3.40
C LEU A 40 5.36 3.94 3.67
N LEU A 41 4.47 4.91 3.84
CA LEU A 41 4.81 6.25 4.28
C LEU A 41 4.95 6.26 5.80
N GLY A 42 6.18 6.49 6.28
CA GLY A 42 6.45 6.63 7.71
C GLY A 42 5.88 7.94 8.28
N PRO A 43 5.75 8.03 9.62
CA PRO A 43 5.30 9.25 10.29
C PRO A 43 6.29 10.43 10.10
N ASP A 44 7.52 10.13 9.70
CA ASP A 44 8.56 11.08 9.31
C ASP A 44 8.44 11.57 7.87
N GLY A 45 7.42 11.14 7.13
CA GLY A 45 7.19 11.52 5.73
C GLY A 45 8.07 10.80 4.73
N VAL A 46 8.79 9.76 5.15
CA VAL A 46 9.71 8.99 4.29
C VAL A 46 9.07 7.68 3.84
N TRP A 47 9.05 7.45 2.53
CA TRP A 47 8.64 6.19 1.93
C TRP A 47 9.71 5.11 2.13
N ARG A 48 9.27 3.90 2.50
CA ARG A 48 10.14 2.74 2.70
C ARG A 48 9.51 1.48 2.14
N ALA A 49 10.35 0.54 1.72
CA ALA A 49 9.91 -0.81 1.45
C ALA A 49 9.21 -1.40 2.70
N PRO A 50 8.12 -2.16 2.51
CA PRO A 50 7.48 -2.85 3.60
C PRO A 50 8.46 -3.86 4.24
N PRO A 51 8.47 -4.02 5.56
CA PRO A 51 9.28 -5.04 6.21
C PRO A 51 8.80 -6.45 5.84
N ASP A 52 9.71 -7.43 5.88
CA ASP A 52 9.45 -8.79 5.40
C ASP A 52 8.27 -9.48 6.09
N ASP A 53 8.01 -9.12 7.35
CA ASP A 53 6.92 -9.65 8.17
C ASP A 53 5.52 -9.12 7.81
N VAL A 54 5.47 -8.17 6.87
CA VAL A 54 4.23 -7.66 6.26
C VAL A 54 3.75 -8.59 5.14
N ALA A 55 4.52 -9.62 4.76
CA ALA A 55 4.03 -10.67 3.88
C ALA A 55 2.75 -11.31 4.47
N PRO A 56 1.75 -11.66 3.62
CA PRO A 56 0.56 -12.35 4.09
C PRO A 56 1.01 -13.63 4.81
N ARG A 57 0.71 -13.74 6.10
CA ARG A 57 0.84 -15.01 6.83
C ARG A 57 -0.16 -15.97 6.19
N GLU A 58 0.35 -17.14 5.81
CA GLU A 58 -0.44 -18.24 5.20
C GLU A 58 -1.70 -18.58 6.01
#